data_AF-P35776-F1
#
_entry.id   AF-P35776-F1
#
_cell.length_a   1.000
_cell.length_b   1.000
_cell.length_c   1.000
_cell.angle_alpha   90.00
_cell.angle_beta   90.00
_cell.angle_gamma   90.00
#
_symmetry.space_group_name_H-M   'P 1'
#
loop_
_entity.id
_entity.type
_entity.pdbx_description
1 polymer ?
#
loop_
_entity_poly.entity_id
_entity_poly.type
_entity_poly.pdbx_seq_one_letter_code
_entity_poly.pdbx_strand_id
1 'polypeptide(L)'
;DIEAQRVLRKDIAECARTLPKCVNQPDDPLARVDVWHCAMSKRGVYDNPDPAVVKEKNSKMCPKIITDPADVENCKKVVSRCVDRETQRPRSNRQKAINITGCILRAGVVEATVLAREK
;
A
#
# COMPACT_ATOMS: atom_id res chain seq x y z
N ASP A 1 -13.71 7.69 2.54
CA ASP A 1 -14.43 6.65 3.28
C ASP A 1 -13.85 6.61 4.69
N ILE A 2 -14.54 7.25 5.64
CA ILE A 2 -13.99 7.49 7.00
C ILE A 2 -13.73 6.16 7.72
N GLU A 3 -14.61 5.16 7.58
CA GLU A 3 -14.42 3.88 8.25
C GLU A 3 -13.25 3.12 7.65
N ALA A 4 -13.11 3.10 6.31
CA ALA A 4 -11.94 2.48 5.68
C ALA A 4 -10.62 3.14 6.12
N GLN A 5 -10.59 4.46 6.27
CA GLN A 5 -9.42 5.20 6.76
C GLN A 5 -9.12 4.84 8.21
N ARG A 6 -10.14 4.80 9.08
CA ARG A 6 -10.00 4.43 10.50
C ARG A 6 -9.46 3.02 10.68
N VAL A 7 -10.01 2.06 9.93
CA VAL A 7 -9.55 0.67 9.98
C VAL A 7 -8.12 0.56 9.47
N LEU A 8 -7.79 1.23 8.37
CA LEU A 8 -6.42 1.20 7.83
C LEU A 8 -5.40 1.84 8.79
N ARG A 9 -5.75 2.92 9.51
CA ARG A 9 -4.91 3.49 10.58
C ARG A 9 -4.61 2.46 11.67
N LYS A 10 -5.63 1.73 12.11
CA LYS A 10 -5.47 0.65 13.11
C LYS A 10 -4.56 -0.47 12.59
N ASP A 11 -4.77 -0.90 11.34
CA ASP A 11 -3.94 -1.93 10.71
C ASP A 11 -2.48 -1.49 10.60
N ILE A 12 -2.22 -0.24 10.19
CA ILE A 12 -0.87 0.34 10.13
C ILE A 12 -0.21 0.37 11.50
N ALA A 13 -0.92 0.84 12.54
CA ALA A 13 -0.39 0.89 13.90
C ALA A 13 -0.09 -0.52 14.44
N GLU A 14 -0.97 -1.48 14.19
CA GLU A 14 -0.78 -2.87 14.59
C GLU A 14 0.41 -3.51 13.86
N CYS A 15 0.53 -3.30 12.55
CA CYS A 15 1.65 -3.79 11.76
C CYS A 15 2.97 -3.17 12.21
N ALA A 16 3.02 -1.86 12.46
CA ALA A 16 4.21 -1.18 12.96
C ALA A 16 4.66 -1.73 14.34
N ARG A 17 3.71 -2.14 15.17
CA ARG A 17 3.96 -2.74 16.50
C ARG A 17 4.44 -4.19 16.42
N THR A 18 3.89 -5.00 15.52
CA THR A 18 4.10 -6.45 15.48
C THR A 18 5.24 -6.88 14.55
N LEU A 19 5.59 -6.06 13.55
CA LEU A 19 6.68 -6.35 12.65
C LEU A 19 8.04 -6.27 13.37
N PRO A 20 9.00 -7.16 13.03
CA PRO A 20 10.34 -7.11 13.59
C PRO A 20 10.98 -5.74 13.39
N LYS A 21 11.62 -5.22 14.44
CA LYS A 21 12.46 -4.03 14.33
C LYS A 21 13.74 -4.41 13.61
N CYS A 22 13.97 -3.82 12.44
CA CYS A 22 15.21 -3.95 11.69
C CYS A 22 16.06 -2.68 11.85
N VAL A 23 17.37 -2.81 11.64
CA VAL A 23 18.29 -1.66 11.65
C VAL A 23 17.94 -0.71 10.49
N ASN A 24 18.06 0.60 10.72
CA ASN A 24 17.81 1.67 9.74
C ASN A 24 16.37 1.75 9.19
N GLN A 25 15.38 1.37 10.01
CA GLN A 25 13.97 1.63 9.68
C GLN A 25 13.57 3.06 10.05
N PRO A 26 12.84 3.79 9.19
CA PRO A 26 12.24 5.07 9.55
C PRO A 26 11.30 4.93 10.76
N ASP A 27 11.32 5.92 11.65
CA ASP A 27 10.39 5.98 12.79
C ASP A 27 8.93 6.12 12.33
N ASP A 28 8.72 6.84 11.22
CA ASP A 28 7.39 7.00 10.63
C ASP A 28 6.89 5.68 10.01
N PRO A 29 5.82 5.07 10.54
CA PRO A 29 5.25 3.85 9.97
C PRO A 29 4.73 4.04 8.54
N LEU A 30 4.37 5.27 8.14
CA LEU A 30 3.92 5.55 6.77
C LEU A 30 5.06 5.55 5.76
N ALA A 31 6.31 5.69 6.20
CA ALA A 31 7.50 5.61 5.35
C ALA A 31 8.04 4.17 5.20
N ARG A 32 7.37 3.17 5.80
CA ARG A 32 7.84 1.80 5.90
C ARG A 32 7.11 0.84 4.95
N VAL A 33 7.85 0.23 4.03
CA VAL A 33 7.30 -0.73 3.04
C VAL A 33 6.69 -1.96 3.71
N ASP A 34 7.34 -2.50 4.74
CA ASP A 34 6.88 -3.67 5.48
C ASP A 34 5.54 -3.41 6.18
N VAL A 35 5.37 -2.22 6.75
CA VAL A 35 4.13 -1.77 7.40
C VAL A 35 3.00 -1.66 6.37
N TRP A 36 3.22 -0.97 5.25
CA TRP A 36 2.22 -0.86 4.20
C TRP A 36 1.83 -2.21 3.60
N HIS A 37 2.81 -3.07 3.32
CA HIS A 37 2.55 -4.41 2.80
C HIS A 37 1.70 -5.22 3.80
N CYS A 38 2.02 -5.16 5.09
CA CYS A 38 1.26 -5.82 6.14
C CYS A 38 -0.19 -5.29 6.22
N ALA A 39 -0.37 -3.97 6.25
CA ALA A 39 -1.69 -3.36 6.35
C ALA A 39 -2.56 -3.70 5.12
N MET A 40 -2.00 -3.59 3.91
CA MET A 40 -2.72 -3.94 2.68
C MET A 40 -3.03 -5.45 2.59
N SER A 41 -2.16 -6.31 3.13
CA SER A 41 -2.43 -7.75 3.24
C SER A 41 -3.60 -8.03 4.17
N LYS A 42 -3.71 -7.34 5.33
CA LYS A 42 -4.89 -7.44 6.22
C LYS A 42 -6.20 -7.01 5.56
N ARG A 43 -6.13 -6.14 4.53
CA ARG A 43 -7.29 -5.76 3.71
C ARG A 43 -7.59 -6.74 2.56
N GLY A 44 -6.87 -7.85 2.49
CA GLY A 44 -7.05 -8.90 1.49
C GLY A 44 -6.62 -8.51 0.08
N VAL A 45 -5.80 -7.46 -0.06
CA VAL A 45 -5.36 -6.94 -1.36
C VAL A 45 -4.49 -7.95 -2.12
N TYR A 46 -3.75 -8.78 -1.39
CA TYR A 46 -2.80 -9.75 -1.92
C TYR A 46 -3.22 -11.21 -1.73
N ASP A 47 -4.45 -11.47 -1.29
CA ASP A 47 -4.97 -12.84 -1.04
C ASP A 47 -5.06 -13.68 -2.31
N ASN A 48 -5.28 -13.03 -3.45
CA ASN A 48 -5.25 -13.67 -4.76
C ASN A 48 -4.02 -13.13 -5.53
N PRO A 49 -3.08 -14.00 -5.96
CA PRO A 49 -1.86 -13.57 -6.62
C PRO A 49 -2.04 -13.16 -8.09
N ASP A 50 -3.24 -13.32 -8.68
CA ASP A 50 -3.53 -12.89 -10.05
C ASP A 50 -3.27 -11.37 -10.19
N PRO A 51 -2.37 -10.93 -11.10
CA PRO A 51 -2.07 -9.52 -11.31
C PRO A 51 -3.29 -8.64 -11.55
N ALA A 52 -4.31 -9.14 -12.26
CA ALA A 52 -5.54 -8.39 -12.52
C ALA A 52 -6.31 -8.14 -11.22
N VAL A 53 -6.43 -9.15 -10.37
CA VAL A 53 -7.11 -9.04 -9.07
C VAL A 53 -6.34 -8.13 -8.11
N VAL A 54 -5.01 -8.25 -8.07
CA VAL A 54 -4.16 -7.37 -7.25
C VAL A 54 -4.28 -5.91 -7.70
N LYS A 55 -4.29 -5.66 -9.02
CA LYS A 55 -4.47 -4.32 -9.60
C LYS A 55 -5.83 -3.74 -9.23
N GLU A 56 -6.90 -4.51 -9.38
CA GLU A 56 -8.27 -4.09 -9.06
C GLU A 56 -8.40 -3.75 -7.57
N LYS A 57 -7.96 -4.65 -6.67
CA LYS A 57 -8.06 -4.45 -5.22
C LYS A 57 -7.25 -3.25 -4.73
N ASN A 58 -6.03 -3.05 -5.24
CA ASN A 58 -5.24 -1.86 -4.93
C ASN A 58 -5.92 -0.58 -5.44
N SER A 59 -6.42 -0.59 -6.69
CA SER A 59 -7.07 0.59 -7.29
C SER A 59 -8.35 0.98 -6.54
N LYS A 60 -9.09 0.01 -5.98
CA LYS A 60 -10.25 0.22 -5.09
C LYS A 60 -9.87 0.84 -3.75
N MET A 61 -8.61 0.77 -3.32
CA MET A 61 -8.15 1.41 -2.09
C MET A 61 -7.82 2.90 -2.31
N CYS A 62 -7.38 3.32 -3.49
CA CYS A 62 -7.06 4.72 -3.81
C CYS A 62 -8.17 5.72 -3.40
N PRO A 63 -9.43 5.60 -3.87
CA PRO A 63 -10.49 6.55 -3.49
C PRO A 63 -10.95 6.43 -2.04
N LYS A 64 -10.54 5.38 -1.32
CA LYS A 64 -10.87 5.23 0.11
C LYS A 64 -9.95 6.08 0.98
N ILE A 65 -8.69 6.24 0.57
CA ILE A 65 -7.62 6.83 1.41
C ILE A 65 -7.08 8.16 0.87
N ILE A 66 -7.51 8.58 -0.32
CA ILE A 66 -7.20 9.87 -0.95
C ILE A 66 -8.51 10.57 -1.28
N THR A 67 -8.58 11.88 -1.05
CA THR A 67 -9.79 12.70 -1.29
C THR A 67 -9.74 13.52 -2.57
N ASP A 68 -8.55 13.99 -2.97
CA ASP A 68 -8.41 14.79 -4.19
C ASP A 68 -8.59 13.90 -5.44
N PRO A 69 -9.51 14.22 -6.36
CA PRO A 69 -9.76 13.40 -7.54
C PRO A 69 -8.53 13.20 -8.45
N ALA A 70 -7.67 14.21 -8.59
CA ALA A 70 -6.46 14.10 -9.40
C ALA A 70 -5.45 13.16 -8.75
N ASP A 71 -5.31 13.23 -7.42
CA ASP A 71 -4.47 12.31 -6.65
C ASP A 71 -5.01 10.87 -6.68
N VAL A 72 -6.34 10.70 -6.67
CA VAL A 72 -6.99 9.38 -6.81
C VAL A 72 -6.64 8.74 -8.16
N GLU A 73 -6.77 9.50 -9.26
CA GLU A 73 -6.42 9.00 -10.60
C GLU A 73 -4.92 8.73 -10.74
N ASN A 74 -4.08 9.59 -10.16
CA ASN A 74 -2.63 9.35 -10.09
C ASN A 74 -2.31 8.05 -9.32
N CYS A 75 -2.95 7.82 -8.17
CA CYS A 75 -2.81 6.59 -7.39
C CYS A 75 -3.16 5.35 -8.22
N LYS A 76 -4.31 5.35 -8.92
CA LYS A 76 -4.71 4.22 -9.77
C LYS A 76 -3.71 3.97 -10.90
N LYS A 77 -3.21 5.04 -11.54
CA LYS A 77 -2.19 4.95 -12.59
C LYS A 77 -0.88 4.35 -12.07
N VAL A 78 -0.42 4.80 -10.91
CA VAL A 78 0.78 4.28 -10.24
C VAL A 78 0.60 2.82 -9.85
N VAL A 79 -0.54 2.46 -9.26
CA VAL A 79 -0.89 1.08 -8.91
C VAL A 79 -0.79 0.20 -10.16
N SER A 80 -1.46 0.57 -11.24
CA SER A 80 -1.44 -0.20 -12.50
C SER A 80 -0.01 -0.43 -12.98
N ARG A 81 0.79 0.64 -13.09
CA ARG A 81 2.20 0.58 -13.50
C ARG A 81 3.05 -0.32 -12.59
N CYS A 82 2.89 -0.20 -11.28
CA CYS A 82 3.67 -0.96 -10.31
C CYS A 82 3.32 -2.45 -10.34
N VAL A 83 2.04 -2.79 -10.47
CA VAL A 83 1.60 -4.18 -10.61
C VAL A 83 2.14 -4.77 -11.91
N ASP A 84 1.99 -4.10 -13.04
CA ASP A 84 2.48 -4.59 -14.34
C ASP A 84 3.99 -4.84 -14.32
N ARG A 85 4.76 -3.93 -13.71
CA ARG A 85 6.22 -4.07 -13.63
C ARG A 85 6.67 -5.19 -12.69
N GLU A 86 6.13 -5.22 -11.47
CA GLU A 86 6.70 -6.07 -10.42
C GLU A 86 6.17 -7.51 -10.47
N THR A 87 5.04 -7.76 -11.13
CA THR A 87 4.49 -9.12 -11.30
C THR A 87 5.18 -9.96 -12.38
N GLN A 88 5.88 -9.31 -13.33
CA GLN A 88 6.62 -10.00 -14.40
C GLN A 88 7.91 -10.68 -13.93
N ARG A 89 8.43 -10.32 -12.75
CA ARG A 89 9.72 -10.83 -12.25
C ARG A 89 9.58 -12.27 -11.70
N PRO A 90 10.60 -13.14 -11.87
CA PRO A 90 10.58 -14.51 -11.34
C PRO A 90 10.84 -14.51 -9.82
N ARG A 91 9.84 -14.08 -9.06
CA ARG A 91 9.85 -13.98 -7.59
C ARG A 91 8.60 -14.66 -7.03
N SER A 92 8.63 -15.04 -5.76
CA SER A 92 7.44 -15.55 -5.07
C SER A 92 6.32 -14.50 -5.01
N ASN A 93 5.06 -14.94 -4.91
CA ASN A 93 3.91 -14.02 -4.84
C ASN A 93 4.03 -13.02 -3.69
N ARG A 94 4.50 -13.47 -2.52
CA ARG A 94 4.77 -12.59 -1.36
C ARG A 94 5.81 -11.53 -1.69
N GLN A 95 6.93 -11.90 -2.33
CA GLN A 95 7.96 -10.93 -2.68
C GLN A 95 7.48 -9.95 -3.75
N LYS A 96 6.65 -10.39 -4.71
CA LYS A 96 5.99 -9.50 -5.67
C LYS A 96 5.10 -8.48 -4.96
N ALA A 97 4.28 -8.90 -3.98
CA ALA A 97 3.44 -7.99 -3.20
C ALA A 97 4.25 -6.93 -2.43
N ILE A 98 5.36 -7.32 -1.81
CA ILE A 98 6.30 -6.40 -1.15
C ILE A 98 6.87 -5.41 -2.18
N ASN A 99 7.29 -5.88 -3.34
CA ASN A 99 7.86 -5.03 -4.40
C ASN A 99 6.84 -4.06 -4.97
N ILE A 100 5.58 -4.49 -5.17
CA ILE A 100 4.48 -3.62 -5.60
C ILE A 100 4.29 -2.50 -4.57
N THR A 101 4.22 -2.86 -3.28
CA THR A 101 4.07 -1.89 -2.19
C THR A 101 5.23 -0.88 -2.18
N GLY A 102 6.48 -1.36 -2.31
CA GLY A 102 7.66 -0.49 -2.38
C GLY A 102 7.74 0.35 -3.66
N CYS A 103 7.15 -0.08 -4.76
CA CYS A 103 7.01 0.71 -5.98
C CYS A 103 6.01 1.86 -5.79
N ILE A 104 4.86 1.58 -5.17
CA ILE A 104 3.82 2.58 -4.88
C ILE A 104 4.33 3.63 -3.89
N LEU A 105 5.01 3.18 -2.82
CA LEU A 105 5.58 4.08 -1.82
C LEU A 105 6.62 5.04 -2.45
N ARG A 106 7.56 4.51 -3.25
CA ARG A 106 8.55 5.34 -3.96
C ARG A 106 7.96 6.31 -4.98
N ALA A 107 6.73 6.09 -5.41
CA ALA A 107 6.05 6.96 -6.36
C ALA A 107 5.30 8.13 -5.69
N GLY A 108 5.37 8.25 -4.36
CA GLY A 108 4.81 9.40 -3.63
C GLY A 108 3.30 9.33 -3.38
N VAL A 109 2.69 8.14 -3.51
CA VAL A 109 1.24 7.98 -3.33
C VAL A 109 0.82 8.19 -1.87
N VAL A 110 1.70 7.91 -0.92
CA VAL A 110 1.39 7.95 0.51
C VAL A 110 1.17 9.37 1.00
N GLU A 111 1.93 10.33 0.47
CA GLU A 111 1.88 11.75 0.79
C GLU A 111 0.54 12.39 0.35
N ALA A 112 -0.10 11.81 -0.65
CA ALA A 112 -1.44 12.21 -1.08
C ALA A 112 -2.57 11.65 -0.20
N THR A 113 -2.28 10.67 0.67
CA THR A 113 -3.30 10.06 1.51
C THR A 113 -3.70 10.96 2.68
N VAL A 114 -4.96 10.85 3.10
CA VAL A 114 -5.43 11.51 4.34
C VAL A 114 -4.68 11.01 5.59
N LEU A 115 -4.04 9.86 5.51
CA LEU A 115 -3.25 9.30 6.61
C LEU A 115 -2.00 10.13 6.87
N ALA A 116 -1.35 10.62 5.81
CA ALA A 116 -0.16 11.46 5.92
C ALA A 116 -0.51 12.91 6.30
N ARG A 117 -1.70 13.39 5.93
CA ARG A 117 -2.13 14.77 6.17
C ARG A 117 -2.66 15.03 7.59
N GLU A 118 -3.11 14.00 8.31
CA GLU A 118 -3.65 14.11 9.68
C GLU A 118 -2.63 13.75 10.78
N LYS A 119 -1.34 14.04 10.57
CA LYS A 119 -0.32 13.84 11.62
C LYS A 119 -0.45 14.82 12.78
#